data_AF-A0A0F2L865-F1
#
_entry.id   AF-A0A0F2L865-F1
#
_cell.length_a   1.000
_cell.length_b   1.000
_cell.length_c   1.000
_cell.angle_alpha   90.00
_cell.angle_beta   90.00
_cell.angle_gamma   90.00
#
_symmetry.space_group_name_H-M   'P 1'
#
loop_
_entity.id
_entity.type
_entity.pdbx_description
1 polymer ?
#
loop_
_entity_poly.entity_id
_entity_poly.type
_entity_poly.pdbx_seq_one_letter_code
_entity_poly.pdbx_strand_id
1 'polypeptide(L)'
;MPRPSLRSRALRRIQRRTPGGRTATRYEKRFAGPPRCAITGAPLQGMDAKRVKAEHGPIRPPSRPYGGYAAHWVLARALRAAARS
;
A
#
# COMPACT_ATOMS: atom_id res chain seq x y z
N MET A 1 10.54 11.24 28.92
CA MET A 1 9.44 11.34 27.92
C MET A 1 9.99 11.10 26.52
N PRO A 2 9.30 10.39 25.61
CA PRO A 2 9.74 10.25 24.22
C PRO A 2 9.80 11.60 23.50
N ARG A 3 10.69 11.72 22.50
CA ARG A 3 10.77 12.90 21.62
C ARG A 3 9.36 13.23 21.08
N PRO A 4 8.94 14.51 21.02
CA PRO A 4 7.58 14.88 20.59
C PRO A 4 7.13 14.22 19.28
N SER A 5 8.01 14.13 18.29
CA SER A 5 7.75 13.47 17.00
C SER A 5 7.37 11.98 17.11
N LEU A 6 7.87 11.28 18.14
CA LEU A 6 7.65 9.86 18.37
C LEU A 6 6.39 9.56 19.22
N ARG A 7 5.76 10.61 19.77
CA ARG A 7 4.51 10.47 20.55
C ARG A 7 3.30 10.18 19.66
N SER A 8 3.33 10.65 18.41
CA SER A 8 2.27 10.43 17.42
C SER A 8 2.13 8.95 17.03
N ARG A 9 0.93 8.56 16.55
CA ARG A 9 0.65 7.20 16.05
C ARG A 9 1.12 6.96 14.61
N ALA A 10 1.78 7.93 13.98
CA ALA A 10 2.23 7.86 12.59
C ALA A 10 3.28 6.76 12.36
N LEU A 11 4.16 6.53 13.35
CA LEU A 11 5.19 5.48 13.32
C LEU A 11 4.70 4.22 14.04
N ARG A 12 5.11 3.05 13.55
CA ARG A 12 4.91 1.76 14.22
C ARG A 12 5.95 1.62 15.32
N ARG A 13 5.53 1.25 16.53
CA ARG A 13 6.40 0.95 17.68
C ARG A 13 6.63 -0.55 17.76
N ILE A 14 7.88 -0.97 17.82
CA ILE A 14 8.27 -2.38 17.91
C ILE A 14 9.24 -2.52 19.07
N GLN A 15 8.91 -3.37 20.03
CA GLN A 15 9.87 -3.75 21.07
C GLN A 15 10.83 -4.79 20.49
N ARG A 16 12.12 -4.51 20.53
CA ARG A 16 13.19 -5.43 20.12
C ARG A 16 14.23 -5.53 21.23
N ARG A 17 14.76 -6.74 21.43
CA ARG A 17 15.95 -6.93 22.26
C ARG A 17 17.17 -6.46 21.48
N THR A 18 17.98 -5.60 22.09
CA THR A 18 19.28 -5.23 21.56
C THR A 18 20.29 -6.35 21.86
N PRO A 19 21.41 -6.43 21.13
CA PRO A 19 22.45 -7.43 21.38
C PRO A 19 22.97 -7.44 22.83
N GLY A 20 22.94 -6.29 23.51
CA GLY A 20 23.30 -6.18 24.94
C GLY A 20 22.19 -6.59 25.93
N GLY A 21 21.18 -7.34 25.50
CA GLY A 21 20.13 -7.91 26.36
C GLY A 21 19.03 -6.94 26.80
N ARG A 22 19.11 -5.65 26.46
CA ARG A 22 18.10 -4.64 26.82
C ARG A 22 16.94 -4.66 25.84
N THR A 23 15.72 -4.42 26.31
CA THR A 23 14.56 -4.24 25.43
C THR A 23 14.41 -2.76 25.08
N ALA A 24 14.48 -2.41 23.79
CA ALA A 24 14.36 -1.06 23.29
C ALA A 24 13.21 -0.92 22.29
N THR A 25 12.53 0.23 22.29
CA THR A 25 11.48 0.55 21.33
C THR A 25 12.07 1.12 20.04
N ARG A 26 11.99 0.36 18.96
CA ARG A 26 12.31 0.81 17.61
C ARG A 26 11.08 1.42 16.95
N TYR A 27 11.26 2.56 16.29
CA TYR A 27 10.20 3.24 15.54
C TYR A 27 10.42 3.02 14.04
N GLU A 28 9.43 2.46 13.36
CA GLU A 28 9.46 2.20 11.93
C GLU A 28 8.32 2.93 11.20
N LYS A 29 8.54 3.30 9.94
CA LYS A 29 7.47 3.84 9.08
C LYS A 29 6.45 2.74 8.78
N ARG A 30 5.15 3.09 8.75
CA ARG A 30 4.07 2.14 8.43
C ARG A 30 4.11 1.75 6.95
N PHE A 31 3.70 0.51 6.67
CA PHE A 31 3.41 0.08 5.30
C PHE A 31 2.17 0.81 4.76
N ALA A 32 2.21 1.15 3.48
CA ALA A 32 1.05 1.56 2.72
C ALA A 32 0.10 0.37 2.55
N GLY A 33 -1.19 0.66 2.42
CA GLY A 33 -2.18 -0.36 2.09
C GLY A 33 -2.10 -0.74 0.59
N PRO A 34 -2.77 -1.84 0.20
CA PRO A 34 -2.86 -2.23 -1.20
C PRO A 34 -3.53 -1.12 -2.04
N PRO A 35 -3.12 -0.94 -3.30
CA PRO A 35 -3.79 -0.03 -4.22
C PRO A 35 -5.24 -0.48 -4.45
N ARG A 36 -6.16 0.48 -4.58
CA ARG A 36 -7.60 0.24 -4.70
C ARG A 36 -8.12 0.73 -6.04
N CYS A 37 -9.15 0.06 -6.54
CA CYS A 37 -9.87 0.47 -7.73
C CYS A 37 -10.61 1.78 -7.48
N ALA A 38 -10.50 2.74 -8.40
CA ALA A 38 -11.16 4.03 -8.27
C ALA A 38 -12.70 3.96 -8.34
N ILE A 39 -13.24 2.92 -9.00
CA ILE A 39 -14.69 2.79 -9.24
C ILE A 39 -15.37 2.05 -8.08
N THR A 40 -14.72 1.02 -7.54
CA THR A 40 -15.36 0.07 -6.60
C THR A 40 -14.68 0.03 -5.23
N GLY A 41 -13.49 0.60 -5.09
CA GLY A 41 -12.68 0.52 -3.87
C GLY A 41 -12.04 -0.84 -3.61
N ALA A 42 -12.29 -1.85 -4.47
CA ALA A 42 -11.71 -3.18 -4.34
C ALA A 42 -10.18 -3.16 -4.49
N PRO A 43 -9.42 -4.03 -3.79
CA PRO A 43 -7.97 -4.11 -3.94
C PRO A 43 -7.60 -4.55 -5.37
N LEU A 44 -6.61 -3.87 -5.96
CA LEU A 44 -6.08 -4.22 -7.29
C LEU A 44 -5.12 -5.39 -7.18
N GLN A 45 -5.44 -6.47 -7.91
CA GLN A 45 -4.60 -7.66 -8.00
C GLN A 45 -3.45 -7.46 -9.00
N GLY A 46 -2.31 -8.11 -8.73
CA GLY A 46 -1.13 -8.03 -9.58
C GLY A 46 -0.32 -6.74 -9.40
N MET A 47 -0.49 -6.05 -8.27
CA MET A 47 0.30 -4.89 -7.87
C MET A 47 0.95 -5.12 -6.51
N ASP A 48 2.14 -4.56 -6.33
CA ASP A 48 2.86 -4.62 -5.07
C ASP A 48 2.10 -3.85 -3.96
N ALA A 49 1.51 -4.61 -3.05
CA ALA A 49 0.72 -4.07 -1.95
C ALA A 49 1.57 -3.60 -0.75
N LYS A 50 2.82 -4.08 -0.64
CA LYS A 50 3.63 -3.94 0.58
C LYS A 50 4.77 -2.98 0.35
N ARG A 51 4.46 -1.69 0.42
CA ARG A 51 5.48 -0.64 0.35
C ARG A 51 5.59 0.12 1.65
N VAL A 52 6.79 0.46 2.10
CA VAL A 52 6.95 1.42 3.20
C VAL A 52 6.52 2.80 2.68
N LYS A 53 5.70 3.55 3.43
CA LYS A 53 5.13 4.84 2.98
C LYS A 53 6.11 5.88 2.41
N ALA A 54 7.41 5.75 2.68
CA ALA A 54 8.44 6.70 2.24
C ALA A 54 9.39 6.13 1.18
N GLU A 55 9.12 4.92 0.70
CA GLU A 55 9.86 4.36 -0.40
C GLU A 55 9.30 4.98 -1.69
N HIS A 56 10.19 5.56 -2.52
CA HIS A 56 9.87 6.20 -3.79
C HIS A 56 10.43 5.33 -4.92
N GLY A 57 9.60 4.98 -5.90
CA GLY A 57 9.92 3.98 -6.91
C GLY A 57 8.66 3.54 -7.66
N PRO A 58 8.80 3.05 -8.89
CA PRO A 58 7.66 2.80 -9.76
C PRO A 58 6.86 1.60 -9.25
N ILE A 59 5.59 1.82 -8.92
CA ILE A 59 4.64 0.72 -8.75
C ILE A 59 4.32 0.23 -10.15
N ARG A 60 4.80 -0.97 -10.52
CA ARG A 60 4.53 -1.52 -11.85
C ARG A 60 3.08 -1.96 -11.93
N PRO A 61 2.27 -1.34 -12.80
CA PRO A 61 0.93 -1.84 -13.04
C PRO A 61 0.95 -3.12 -13.88
N PRO A 62 -0.12 -3.92 -13.85
CA PRO A 62 -0.29 -4.98 -14.82
C PRO A 62 -0.39 -4.38 -16.23
N SER A 63 0.13 -5.09 -17.24
CA SER A 63 0.26 -4.64 -18.64
C SER A 63 -1.05 -4.38 -19.39
N ARG A 64 -2.21 -4.60 -18.76
CA ARG A 64 -3.53 -4.38 -19.38
C ARG A 64 -3.90 -2.89 -19.37
N PRO A 65 -4.83 -2.46 -20.25
CA PRO A 65 -5.41 -1.12 -20.19
C PRO A 65 -5.97 -0.82 -18.79
N TYR A 66 -5.73 0.39 -18.28
CA TYR A 66 -6.17 0.80 -16.94
C TYR A 66 -5.66 -0.09 -15.79
N GLY A 67 -4.59 -0.86 -16.00
CA GLY A 67 -3.88 -1.58 -14.95
C GLY A 67 -3.36 -0.59 -13.92
N GLY A 68 -3.90 -0.62 -12.70
CA GLY A 68 -3.56 0.35 -11.65
C GLY A 68 -4.64 1.37 -11.33
N TYR A 69 -5.69 1.42 -12.13
CA TYR A 69 -6.85 2.27 -11.86
C TYR A 69 -8.14 1.44 -11.73
N ALA A 70 -8.36 0.54 -12.69
CA ALA A 70 -9.54 -0.30 -12.76
C ALA A 70 -9.25 -1.77 -12.42
N ALA A 71 -10.18 -2.38 -11.67
CA ALA A 71 -10.20 -3.82 -11.49
C ALA A 71 -10.54 -4.50 -12.83
N HIS A 72 -10.03 -5.71 -13.04
CA HIS A 72 -10.16 -6.46 -14.31
C HIS A 72 -11.62 -6.67 -14.72
N TRP A 73 -12.50 -6.93 -13.76
CA TRP A 73 -13.91 -7.21 -13.99
C TRP A 73 -14.70 -5.94 -14.37
N VAL A 74 -14.33 -4.79 -13.80
CA VAL A 74 -14.92 -3.49 -14.17
C VAL A 74 -14.54 -3.14 -15.60
N LEU A 75 -13.26 -3.30 -15.94
CA LEU A 75 -12.76 -3.08 -17.29
C LEU A 75 -13.46 -3.98 -18.31
N ALA A 76 -13.59 -5.27 -18.01
CA ALA A 76 -14.28 -6.22 -18.89
C ALA A 76 -15.75 -5.82 -19.14
N ARG A 77 -16.46 -5.36 -18.10
CA ARG A 77 -17.84 -4.88 -18.23
C ARG A 77 -17.92 -3.60 -19.07
N ALA A 78 -17.00 -2.66 -18.85
CA ALA A 78 -16.94 -1.40 -19.59
C ALA A 78 -16.65 -1.64 -21.09
N LEU A 79 -15.68 -2.51 -21.41
CA LEU A 79 -15.37 -2.87 -22.79
C LEU A 79 -16.56 -3.53 -23.50
N ARG A 80 -17.28 -4.43 -22.83
CA ARG A 80 -18.50 -5.05 -23.39
C ARG A 80 -19.62 -4.04 -23.60
N ALA A 81 -19.73 -3.02 -22.75
CA ALA A 81 -20.73 -1.96 -22.91
C ALA A 81 -20.37 -1.05 -24.09
N ALA A 82 -19.11 -0.63 -24.19
CA ALA A 82 -18.61 0.20 -25.27
C ALA A 82 -18.65 -0.47 -26.65
N ALA A 83 -18.54 -1.81 -26.71
CA ALA A 83 -18.65 -2.55 -27.97
C ALA A 83 -20.10 -2.74 -28.44
N ARG A 84 -21.09 -2.53 -27.56
CA ARG A 84 -22.52 -2.66 -27.90
C ARG A 84 -23.17 -1.32 -28.27
N SER A 85 -22.53 -0.21 -27.93
CA SER A 85 -22.89 1.14 -28.36
C SER A 85 -22.26 1.45 -29.71
#